data_AF-A0A2V9PDI2-F1
#
_entry.id   AF-A0A2V9PDI2-F1
#
_cell.length_a   1.000
_cell.length_b   1.000
_cell.length_c   1.000
_cell.angle_alpha   90.00
_cell.angle_beta   90.00
_cell.angle_gamma   90.00
#
_symmetry.space_group_name_H-M   'P 1'
#
loop_
_entity.id
_entity.type
_entity.pdbx_description
1 polymer ?
#
loop_
_entity_poly.entity_id
_entity_poly.type
_entity_poly.pdbx_seq_one_letter_code
_entity_poly.pdbx_strand_id
1 'polypeptide(L)'
;MEIREALTIVRKLADGVHPETGEVLQEDCLYNHPHAVRALHRAIGALEFQDERERAKRFLPGNAGKAWSNQEDAQICEELRRGMTFEQIAQIHNRTNGSIVARLVRLGKISAGPQAQKTA
;
A
#
# COMPACT_ATOMS: atom_id res chain seq x y z
N MET A 1 15.09 -6.77 10.60
CA MET A 1 15.18 -7.37 9.25
C MET A 1 14.22 -6.63 8.36
N GLU A 2 14.71 -6.07 7.25
CA GLU A 2 13.85 -5.43 6.24
C GLU A 2 13.07 -6.50 5.46
N ILE A 3 11.89 -6.16 4.90
CA ILE A 3 11.05 -7.16 4.19
C ILE A 3 11.80 -7.80 3.02
N ARG A 4 12.62 -7.01 2.31
CA ARG A 4 13.45 -7.51 1.19
C ARG A 4 14.52 -8.50 1.63
N GLU A 5 15.08 -8.30 2.82
CA GLU A 5 16.05 -9.21 3.42
C GLU A 5 15.37 -10.53 3.79
N ALA A 6 14.20 -10.45 4.45
CA ALA A 6 13.39 -11.63 4.76
C ALA A 6 12.98 -12.41 3.50
N LEU A 7 12.54 -11.73 2.43
CA LEU A 7 12.20 -12.35 1.15
C LEU A 7 13.37 -13.12 0.55
N THR A 8 14.57 -12.56 0.62
CA THR A 8 15.79 -13.21 0.10
C THR A 8 16.06 -14.51 0.84
N ILE A 9 15.97 -14.49 2.17
CA ILE A 9 16.20 -15.67 3.01
C ILE A 9 15.13 -16.74 2.77
N VAL A 10 13.85 -16.36 2.79
CA VAL A 10 12.73 -17.31 2.66
C VAL A 10 12.70 -17.94 1.26
N ARG A 11 13.04 -17.18 0.21
CA ARG A 11 13.19 -17.73 -1.15
C ARG A 11 14.29 -18.76 -1.23
N LYS A 12 15.49 -18.45 -0.71
CA LYS A 12 16.59 -19.43 -0.67
C LYS A 12 16.17 -20.72 0.04
N LEU A 13 15.49 -20.61 1.19
CA LEU A 13 14.98 -21.80 1.90
C LEU A 13 13.94 -22.58 1.09
N ALA A 14 13.03 -21.88 0.40
CA ALA A 14 12.02 -22.53 -0.44
C ALA A 14 12.63 -23.24 -1.66
N ASP A 15 13.73 -22.69 -2.19
CA ASP A 15 14.51 -23.26 -3.29
C ASP A 15 15.46 -24.38 -2.83
N GLY A 16 15.45 -24.73 -1.53
CA GLY A 16 16.32 -25.76 -0.97
C GLY A 16 17.78 -25.31 -0.86
N VAL A 17 18.03 -24.02 -0.63
CA VAL A 17 19.36 -23.40 -0.58
C VAL A 17 19.61 -22.77 0.79
N HIS A 18 20.79 -22.99 1.35
CA HIS A 18 21.23 -22.38 2.59
C HIS A 18 21.34 -20.85 2.44
N PRO A 19 20.66 -20.03 3.28
CA PRO A 19 20.57 -18.59 3.07
C PRO A 19 21.91 -17.84 3.09
N GLU A 20 22.84 -18.28 3.95
CA GLU A 20 24.15 -17.64 4.14
C GLU A 20 25.22 -18.16 3.17
N THR A 21 25.41 -19.48 3.08
CA THR A 21 26.46 -20.09 2.26
C THR A 21 26.09 -20.21 0.77
N GLY A 22 24.79 -20.29 0.44
CA GLY A 22 24.32 -20.53 -0.93
C GLY A 22 24.43 -22.00 -1.39
N GLU A 23 24.79 -22.91 -0.48
CA GLU A 23 24.86 -24.34 -0.77
C GLU A 23 23.48 -24.98 -0.83
N VAL A 24 23.34 -26.05 -1.60
CA VAL A 24 22.11 -26.85 -1.66
C VAL A 24 21.94 -27.59 -0.33
N LEU A 25 20.74 -27.53 0.23
CA LEU A 25 20.36 -28.24 1.45
C LEU A 25 20.30 -29.75 1.17
N GLN A 26 20.66 -30.55 2.18
CA GLN A 26 20.57 -32.01 2.10
C GLN A 26 19.13 -32.47 1.80
N GLU A 27 18.99 -33.61 1.10
CA GLU A 27 17.68 -34.10 0.65
C GLU A 27 16.68 -34.34 1.79
N ASP A 28 17.17 -34.74 2.97
CA ASP A 28 16.39 -35.00 4.18
C ASP A 28 16.11 -33.74 5.02
N CYS A 29 16.54 -32.56 4.55
CA CYS A 29 16.30 -31.31 5.25
C CYS A 29 14.80 -30.98 5.36
N LEU A 30 14.36 -30.55 6.54
CA LEU A 30 12.95 -30.21 6.81
C LEU A 30 12.37 -29.16 5.85
N TYR A 31 13.21 -28.25 5.34
CA TYR A 31 12.79 -27.22 4.39
C TYR A 31 12.45 -27.79 3.00
N ASN A 32 13.05 -28.92 2.62
CA ASN A 32 12.77 -29.63 1.37
C ASN A 32 11.50 -30.47 1.43
N HIS A 33 10.90 -30.65 2.61
CA HIS A 33 9.65 -31.40 2.74
C HIS A 33 8.51 -30.67 1.98
N PRO A 34 7.67 -31.38 1.18
CA PRO A 34 6.68 -30.73 0.31
C PRO A 34 5.71 -29.78 1.04
N HIS A 35 5.34 -30.07 2.28
CA HIS A 35 4.51 -29.16 3.08
C HIS A 35 5.25 -27.90 3.51
N ALA A 36 6.54 -28.01 3.83
CA ALA A 36 7.37 -26.86 4.19
C ALA A 36 7.58 -25.94 2.99
N VAL A 37 7.94 -26.49 1.82
CA VAL A 37 8.08 -25.72 0.57
C VAL A 37 6.79 -24.96 0.24
N ARG A 38 5.63 -25.61 0.31
CA ARG A 38 4.33 -24.94 0.09
C ARG A 38 4.06 -23.83 1.10
N ALA A 39 4.39 -24.04 2.37
CA ALA A 39 4.22 -23.03 3.41
C ALA A 39 5.16 -21.83 3.18
N LEU A 40 6.41 -22.08 2.77
CA LEU A 40 7.39 -21.04 2.44
C LEU A 40 6.93 -20.22 1.23
N HIS A 41 6.43 -20.86 0.16
CA HIS A 41 5.83 -20.14 -0.98
C HIS A 41 4.63 -19.28 -0.58
N ARG A 42 3.79 -19.76 0.34
CA ARG A 42 2.70 -18.95 0.89
C ARG A 42 3.22 -17.74 1.67
N ALA A 43 4.28 -17.92 2.45
CA ALA A 43 4.94 -16.86 3.20
C ALA A 43 5.59 -15.83 2.26
N ILE A 44 6.24 -16.26 1.17
CA ILE A 44 6.82 -15.37 0.16
C ILE A 44 5.75 -14.45 -0.42
N GLY A 45 4.63 -15.00 -0.88
CA GLY A 45 3.55 -14.17 -1.43
C GLY A 45 2.97 -13.17 -0.40
N ALA A 46 2.92 -13.53 0.88
CA ALA A 46 2.50 -12.63 1.94
C ALA A 46 3.51 -11.50 2.18
N LEU A 47 4.81 -11.82 2.17
CA LEU A 47 5.88 -10.84 2.31
C LEU A 47 5.97 -9.89 1.11
N GLU A 48 5.79 -10.39 -0.11
CA GLU A 48 5.72 -9.57 -1.33
C GLU A 48 4.54 -8.58 -1.27
N PHE A 49 3.37 -9.06 -0.86
CA PHE A 49 2.20 -8.20 -0.65
C PHE A 49 2.46 -7.14 0.43
N GLN A 50 3.15 -7.49 1.50
CA GLN A 50 3.50 -6.55 2.56
C GLN A 50 4.53 -5.51 2.08
N ASP A 51 5.57 -5.92 1.35
CA ASP A 51 6.58 -5.02 0.77
C ASP A 51 5.92 -4.01 -0.17
N GLU A 52 5.02 -4.47 -1.04
CA GLU A 52 4.28 -3.60 -1.95
C GLU A 52 3.41 -2.59 -1.19
N ARG A 53 2.72 -3.02 -0.13
CA ARG A 53 1.93 -2.11 0.71
C ARG A 53 2.79 -1.07 1.43
N GLU A 54 3.95 -1.45 1.96
CA GLU A 54 4.87 -0.51 2.62
C GLU A 54 5.48 0.47 1.62
N ARG A 55 5.83 0.03 0.41
CA ARG A 55 6.26 0.92 -0.67
C ARG A 55 5.15 1.88 -1.07
N ALA A 56 3.93 1.39 -1.27
CA ALA A 56 2.78 2.24 -1.58
C ALA A 56 2.52 3.30 -0.50
N LYS A 57 2.67 2.94 0.79
CA LYS A 57 2.59 3.88 1.92
C LYS A 57 3.63 5.01 1.86
N ARG A 58 4.84 4.76 1.34
CA ARG A 58 5.86 5.81 1.20
C ARG A 58 5.47 6.91 0.21
N PHE A 59 4.60 6.60 -0.74
CA PHE A 59 4.10 7.56 -1.73
C PHE A 59 2.75 8.18 -1.34
N LEU A 60 2.17 7.78 -0.20
CA LEU A 60 0.92 8.35 0.29
C LEU A 60 1.18 9.72 0.93
N PRO A 61 0.34 10.74 0.63
CA PRO A 61 0.41 12.04 1.29
C PRO A 61 0.30 11.90 2.82
N GLY A 62 0.92 12.82 3.56
CA GLY A 62 1.09 12.70 5.02
C GLY A 62 -0.21 12.71 5.84
N ASN A 63 -1.33 13.15 5.26
CA ASN A 63 -2.66 13.07 5.87
C ASN A 63 -3.56 12.00 5.23
N ALA A 64 -3.04 11.12 4.38
CA ALA A 64 -3.81 9.99 3.86
C ALA A 64 -4.31 9.09 5.00
N GLY A 65 -5.61 8.79 4.98
CA GLY A 65 -6.28 7.96 6.00
C GLY A 65 -6.50 8.64 7.36
N LYS A 66 -5.94 9.83 7.63
CA LYS A 66 -6.24 10.58 8.87
C LYS A 66 -7.68 11.06 8.88
N ALA A 67 -8.27 11.13 10.09
CA ALA A 67 -9.59 11.71 10.29
C ALA A 67 -9.65 13.16 9.79
N TRP A 68 -10.83 13.60 9.37
CA TRP A 68 -11.09 14.98 8.97
C TRP A 68 -11.54 15.79 10.18
N SER A 69 -10.96 16.98 10.37
CA SER A 69 -11.42 17.92 11.39
C SER A 69 -12.46 18.87 10.80
N ASN A 70 -13.31 19.44 11.67
CA ASN A 70 -14.29 20.45 11.25
C ASN A 70 -13.62 21.70 10.65
N GLN A 71 -12.42 22.05 11.14
CA GLN A 71 -11.63 23.16 10.59
C GLN A 71 -11.15 22.83 9.17
N GLU A 72 -10.65 21.61 8.96
CA GLU A 72 -10.18 21.14 7.67
C GLU A 72 -11.33 21.11 6.64
N ASP A 73 -12.52 20.65 7.07
CA ASP A 73 -13.74 20.69 6.24
C ASP A 73 -14.11 22.10 5.81
N ALA A 74 -14.06 23.07 6.73
CA ALA A 74 -14.37 24.46 6.43
C ALA A 74 -13.35 25.03 5.41
N GLN A 75 -12.08 24.67 5.56
CA GLN A 75 -11.01 25.11 4.67
C GLN A 75 -11.17 24.56 3.25
N ILE A 76 -11.36 23.24 3.07
CA ILE A 76 -11.55 22.67 1.72
C ILE A 76 -12.78 23.25 1.02
N CYS A 77 -13.82 23.63 1.78
CA CYS A 77 -15.02 24.26 1.22
C CYS A 77 -14.76 25.70 0.75
N GLU A 78 -13.92 26.46 1.47
CA GLU A 78 -13.49 27.79 1.06
C GLU A 78 -12.59 27.72 -0.17
N GLU A 79 -11.62 26.80 -0.18
CA GLU A 79 -10.70 26.62 -1.31
C GLU A 79 -11.44 26.23 -2.59
N LEU A 80 -12.44 25.35 -2.49
CA LEU A 80 -13.35 25.05 -3.60
C LEU A 80 -14.11 26.29 -4.07
N ARG A 81 -14.66 27.10 -3.16
CA ARG A 81 -15.36 28.36 -3.51
C ARG A 81 -14.45 29.38 -4.18
N ARG A 82 -13.15 29.37 -3.84
CA ARG A 82 -12.12 30.20 -4.48
C ARG A 82 -11.71 29.69 -5.87
N GLY A 83 -12.30 28.59 -6.34
CA GLY A 83 -12.03 28.03 -7.66
C GLY A 83 -10.70 27.26 -7.75
N MET A 84 -10.13 26.84 -6.62
CA MET A 84 -8.94 25.99 -6.64
C MET A 84 -9.27 24.62 -7.25
N THR A 85 -8.31 24.03 -7.95
CA THR A 85 -8.47 22.67 -8.48
C THR A 85 -8.33 21.63 -7.37
N PHE A 86 -8.86 20.42 -7.59
CA PHE A 86 -8.75 19.34 -6.60
C PHE A 86 -7.29 18.94 -6.33
N GLU A 87 -6.42 19.03 -7.33
CA GLU A 87 -4.97 18.82 -7.19
C GLU A 87 -4.34 19.82 -6.23
N GLN A 88 -4.69 21.11 -6.36
CA GLN A 88 -4.17 22.17 -5.49
C GLN A 88 -4.63 21.98 -4.05
N ILE A 89 -5.93 21.71 -3.86
CA ILE A 89 -6.52 21.44 -2.53
C ILE A 89 -5.85 20.21 -1.90
N ALA A 90 -5.66 19.14 -2.67
CA ALA A 90 -5.01 17.92 -2.19
C ALA A 90 -3.57 18.16 -1.75
N GLN A 91 -2.81 18.97 -2.48
CA GLN A 91 -1.45 19.36 -2.11
C GLN A 91 -1.42 20.17 -0.81
N ILE A 92 -2.28 21.18 -0.67
CA ILE A 92 -2.37 22.01 0.54
C ILE A 92 -2.69 21.17 1.77
N HIS A 93 -3.67 20.27 1.63
CA HIS A 93 -4.12 19.41 2.72
C HIS A 93 -3.25 18.18 2.94
N ASN A 94 -2.22 17.97 2.11
CA ASN A 94 -1.36 16.78 2.11
C ASN A 94 -2.18 15.48 2.09
N ARG A 95 -3.18 15.44 1.19
CA ARG A 95 -4.16 14.37 1.01
C ARG A 95 -4.22 13.95 -0.45
N THR A 96 -4.91 12.86 -0.76
CA THR A 96 -5.09 12.40 -2.15
C THR A 96 -6.27 13.13 -2.81
N ASN A 97 -6.23 13.37 -4.12
CA ASN A 97 -7.37 13.95 -4.86
C ASN A 97 -8.66 13.18 -4.61
N GLY A 98 -8.60 11.84 -4.63
CA GLY A 98 -9.74 10.98 -4.32
C GLY A 98 -10.33 11.24 -2.92
N SER A 99 -9.50 11.50 -1.91
CA SER A 99 -9.97 11.81 -0.57
C SER A 99 -10.61 13.21 -0.47
N ILE A 100 -10.09 14.21 -1.20
CA ILE A 100 -10.71 15.54 -1.31
C ILE A 100 -12.10 15.42 -1.95
N VAL A 101 -12.18 14.77 -3.10
CA VAL A 101 -13.45 14.57 -3.84
C VAL A 101 -14.46 13.84 -2.97
N ALA A 102 -14.08 12.71 -2.37
CA ALA A 102 -14.97 11.95 -1.50
C ALA A 102 -15.47 12.78 -0.31
N ARG A 103 -14.60 13.63 0.27
CA ARG A 103 -15.00 14.49 1.39
C ARG A 103 -15.97 15.58 0.94
N LEU A 104 -15.71 16.24 -0.18
CA LEU A 104 -16.60 17.28 -0.73
C LEU A 104 -17.98 16.72 -1.12
N VAL A 105 -18.03 15.49 -1.63
CA VAL A 105 -19.31 14.76 -1.85
C VAL A 105 -20.04 14.56 -0.53
N ARG A 106 -19.34 14.07 0.51
CA ARG A 106 -19.94 13.84 1.84
C ARG A 106 -20.42 15.12 2.52
N LEU A 107 -19.78 16.26 2.23
CA LEU A 107 -20.19 17.60 2.68
C LEU A 107 -21.26 18.25 1.80
N GLY A 108 -21.71 17.56 0.73
CA GLY A 108 -22.72 18.06 -0.19
C GLY A 108 -22.27 19.25 -1.05
N LYS A 109 -20.96 19.44 -1.23
CA LYS A 109 -20.40 20.56 -2.01
C LYS A 109 -20.29 20.25 -3.50
N ILE A 110 -20.18 18.97 -3.84
CA ILE A 110 -20.16 18.48 -5.23
C ILE A 110 -21.03 17.23 -5.32
N SER A 111 -21.51 16.92 -6.52
CA SER A 111 -22.16 15.65 -6.81
C SER A 111 -21.10 14.58 -7.09
N ALA A 112 -21.39 13.32 -6.74
CA ALA A 112 -20.60 12.21 -7.24
C ALA A 112 -20.81 12.14 -8.77
N GLY A 113 -19.85 12.63 -9.55
CA GLY A 113 -19.86 12.40 -10.99
C GLY A 113 -19.84 10.90 -11.30
N PRO A 114 -20.26 10.48 -12.50
CA PRO A 114 -20.16 9.07 -12.91
C PRO A 114 -18.70 8.63 -12.76
N GLN A 115 -18.47 7.66 -11.88
CA GLN A 115 -17.14 7.11 -11.64
C GLN A 115 -16.59 6.61 -12.98
N ALA A 116 -15.49 7.19 -13.46
CA ALA A 116 -14.76 6.64 -14.58
C ALA A 116 -14.40 5.20 -14.21
N GLN A 117 -15.06 4.25 -14.88
CA GLN A 117 -14.88 2.82 -14.69
C GLN A 117 -13.39 2.51 -14.81
N LYS A 118 -12.79 1.98 -13.73
CA LYS A 118 -11.50 1.33 -13.83
C LYS A 118 -11.70 0.11 -14.73
N THR A 119 -11.28 0.21 -15.98
CA THR A 119 -11.15 -0.95 -16.87
C THR A 119 -10.16 -1.92 -16.23
N ALA A 120 -10.67 -3.12 -15.97
CA ALA A 120 -9.91 -4.28 -15.53
C ALA A 120 -8.98 -4.79 -16.62
#